data_AF-A0A2M8NEZ9-F1
#
_entry.id   AF-A0A2M8NEZ9-F1
#
_cell.length_a   1.000
_cell.length_b   1.000
_cell.length_c   1.000
_cell.angle_alpha   90.00
_cell.angle_beta   90.00
_cell.angle_gamma   90.00
#
_symmetry.space_group_name_H-M   'P 1'
#
loop_
_entity.id
_entity.type
_entity.pdbx_description
1 polymer ?
#
loop_
_entity_poly.entity_id
_entity_poly.type
_entity_poly.pdbx_seq_one_letter_code
_entity_poly.pdbx_strand_id
1 'polypeptide(L)'
;MTMLNAPTRTVFDVITDFLASEPTPQEVIAYHLPDDLQERLDNLLDKNGEDLLTSEEREELAEFMNADEMFSLLKTKMKLKLRKQSE
;
A
#
# COMPACT_ATOMS: atom_id res chain seq x y z
N MET A 1 12.80 30.68 -5.22
CA MET A 1 13.23 29.27 -5.14
C MET A 1 11.97 28.43 -5.01
N THR A 2 11.31 28.13 -6.12
CA THR A 2 10.13 27.26 -6.11
C THR A 2 10.66 25.84 -5.95
N MET A 3 10.58 25.31 -4.73
CA MET A 3 10.71 23.87 -4.52
C MET A 3 9.57 23.24 -5.31
N LEU A 4 9.89 22.64 -6.46
CA LEU A 4 8.99 21.69 -7.11
C LEU A 4 8.90 20.51 -6.14
N ASN A 5 7.91 20.54 -5.24
CA ASN A 5 7.45 19.31 -4.60
C ASN A 5 6.92 18.44 -5.74
N ALA A 6 7.80 17.60 -6.30
CA ALA A 6 7.32 16.42 -7.00
C ALA A 6 6.34 15.72 -6.04
N PRO A 7 5.17 15.28 -6.50
CA PRO A 7 4.27 14.54 -5.62
C PRO A 7 5.05 13.37 -5.01
N THR A 8 5.12 13.33 -3.68
CA THR A 8 5.64 12.17 -2.98
C THR A 8 4.77 10.99 -3.40
N ARG A 9 5.36 9.98 -4.03
CA ARG A 9 4.65 8.78 -4.47
C ARG A 9 3.99 8.14 -3.26
N THR A 10 2.66 8.16 -3.20
CA THR A 10 1.90 7.62 -2.07
C THR A 10 1.69 6.12 -2.22
N VAL A 11 1.31 5.45 -1.13
CA VAL A 11 0.88 4.04 -1.17
C VAL A 11 -0.28 3.83 -2.14
N PHE A 12 -1.18 4.81 -2.27
CA PHE A 12 -2.31 4.74 -3.20
C PHE A 12 -1.89 4.90 -4.66
N ASP A 13 -0.89 5.74 -4.96
CA ASP A 13 -0.37 5.85 -6.33
C ASP A 13 0.17 4.50 -6.79
N VAL A 14 0.96 3.82 -5.95
CA VAL A 14 1.55 2.51 -6.30
C VAL A 14 0.49 1.43 -6.47
N ILE A 15 -0.48 1.37 -5.55
CA ILE A 15 -1.55 0.39 -5.63
C ILE A 15 -2.42 0.64 -6.85
N THR A 16 -2.78 1.89 -7.15
CA THR A 16 -3.63 2.20 -8.29
C THR A 16 -2.90 1.97 -9.62
N ASP A 17 -1.61 2.30 -9.72
CA ASP A 17 -0.76 1.96 -10.86
C ASP A 17 -0.68 0.44 -11.08
N PHE A 18 -0.48 -0.33 -10.00
CA PHE A 18 -0.46 -1.79 -10.06
C PHE A 18 -1.80 -2.37 -10.52
N LEU A 19 -2.94 -1.84 -10.03
CA LEU A 19 -4.25 -2.32 -10.46
C LEU A 19 -4.58 -1.91 -11.90
N ALA A 20 -4.12 -0.74 -12.34
CA ALA A 20 -4.27 -0.25 -13.70
C ALA A 20 -3.48 -1.08 -14.73
N SER A 21 -2.46 -1.83 -14.30
CA SER A 21 -1.73 -2.76 -15.16
C SER A 21 -2.48 -4.09 -15.42
N GLU A 22 -3.74 -4.20 -14.99
CA GLU A 22 -4.60 -5.39 -15.13
C GLU A 22 -3.95 -6.70 -14.62
N PRO A 23 -3.45 -6.74 -13.37
CA PRO A 23 -2.74 -7.89 -12.85
C PRO A 23 -3.64 -9.13 -12.75
N THR A 24 -3.05 -10.29 -12.96
CA THR A 24 -3.72 -11.57 -12.74
C THR A 24 -4.10 -11.75 -11.27
N PRO A 25 -5.11 -12.57 -10.94
CA PRO A 25 -5.45 -12.86 -9.55
C PRO A 25 -4.25 -13.37 -8.73
N GLN A 26 -3.35 -14.14 -9.36
CA GLN A 26 -2.12 -14.66 -8.75
C GLN A 26 -1.14 -13.53 -8.40
N GLU A 27 -0.92 -12.59 -9.32
CA GLU A 27 -0.08 -11.41 -9.09
C GLU A 27 -0.63 -10.53 -7.97
N VAL A 28 -1.94 -10.30 -7.93
CA VAL A 28 -2.58 -9.55 -6.83
C VAL A 28 -2.36 -10.25 -5.48
N ILE A 29 -2.46 -11.58 -5.43
CA ILE A 29 -2.22 -12.35 -4.20
C ILE A 29 -0.76 -12.26 -3.75
N ALA A 30 0.18 -12.29 -4.70
CA ALA A 30 1.62 -12.25 -4.47
C ALA A 30 2.17 -10.82 -4.31
N TYR A 31 1.36 -9.79 -4.55
CA TYR A 31 1.82 -8.40 -4.48
C TYR A 31 2.28 -8.01 -3.07
N HIS A 32 3.39 -7.28 -3.03
CA HIS A 32 3.95 -6.62 -1.87
C HIS A 32 4.29 -5.18 -2.24
N LEU A 33 4.34 -4.29 -1.25
CA LEU A 33 4.75 -2.91 -1.50
C LEU A 33 6.20 -2.88 -2.00
N PRO A 34 6.55 -1.91 -2.88
CA PRO A 34 7.94 -1.62 -3.23
C PRO A 34 8.78 -1.34 -1.98
N ASP A 35 10.07 -1.68 -2.06
CA ASP A 35 11.00 -1.59 -0.93
C ASP A 35 11.05 -0.19 -0.30
N ASP A 36 10.97 0.87 -1.11
CA ASP A 36 10.97 2.26 -0.63
C ASP A 36 9.75 2.59 0.24
N LEU A 37 8.58 2.07 -0.12
CA LEU A 37 7.37 2.24 0.67
C LEU A 37 7.33 1.31 1.89
N GLN A 38 7.92 0.11 1.80
CA GLN A 38 8.07 -0.77 2.95
C GLN A 38 9.00 -0.14 3.99
N GLU A 39 10.15 0.41 3.58
CA GLU A 39 11.08 1.12 4.46
C GLU A 39 10.43 2.37 5.07
N ARG A 40 9.63 3.11 4.29
CA ARG A 40 8.87 4.25 4.81
C ARG A 40 7.86 3.84 5.87
N LEU A 41 7.09 2.78 5.62
CA LEU A 41 6.14 2.23 6.59
C LEU A 41 6.85 1.79 7.88
N ASP A 42 7.96 1.07 7.76
CA ASP A 42 8.74 0.62 8.92
C ASP A 42 9.23 1.83 9.74
N ASN A 43 9.73 2.89 9.10
CA ASN A 43 10.12 4.12 9.79
C ASN A 43 8.96 4.82 10.53
N LEU A 44 7.77 4.84 9.92
CA LEU A 44 6.57 5.41 10.53
C LEU A 44 6.13 4.58 11.74
N LEU A 45 6.19 3.25 11.65
CA LEU A 45 5.86 2.35 12.76
C LEU A 45 6.83 2.50 13.93
N ASP A 46 8.14 2.60 13.65
CA ASP A 46 9.17 2.85 14.66
C ASP A 46 8.90 4.17 15.40
N LYS A 47 8.69 5.26 14.66
CA LYS A 47 8.35 6.57 15.23
C LYS A 47 7.04 6.56 16.00
N ASN A 48 6.04 5.82 15.53
CA ASN A 48 4.76 5.69 16.21
C ASN A 48 4.93 5.01 17.57
N GLY A 49 5.79 3.99 17.66
CA GLY A 49 6.11 3.31 18.92
C GLY A 49 6.79 4.22 19.95
N GLU A 50 7.44 5.28 19.51
CA GLU A 50 8.11 6.29 20.35
C GLU A 50 7.27 7.58 20.56
N ASP A 51 6.02 7.62 20.07
CA ASP A 51 5.16 8.83 20.06
C ASP A 51 5.80 10.04 19.33
N LEU A 52 6.69 9.79 18.37
CA LEU A 52 7.47 10.81 17.64
C LEU A 52 6.87 11.23 16.30
N LEU A 53 5.69 10.72 15.92
CA LEU A 53 5.06 11.11 14.67
C LEU A 53 4.69 12.59 14.67
N THR A 54 4.98 13.26 13.56
CA THR A 54 4.33 14.53 13.22
C THR A 54 2.87 14.30 12.83
N SER A 55 2.09 15.38 12.67
CA SER A 55 0.70 15.25 12.21
C SER A 55 0.61 14.74 10.77
N GLU A 56 1.50 15.19 9.90
CA GLU A 56 1.58 14.70 8.51
C GLU A 56 1.94 13.21 8.46
N GLU A 57 2.89 12.77 9.29
CA GLU A 57 3.27 11.35 9.36
C GLU A 57 2.17 10.47 9.97
N ARG A 58 1.32 11.01 10.86
CA ARG A 58 0.13 10.30 11.35
C ARG A 58 -0.89 10.10 10.23
N GLU A 59 -1.10 11.10 9.40
CA GLU A 59 -1.98 11.00 8.23
C GLU A 59 -1.43 9.98 7.23
N GLU A 60 -0.13 10.04 6.94
CA GLU A 60 0.54 9.08 6.06
C GLU A 60 0.47 7.64 6.59
N LEU A 61 0.70 7.42 7.89
CA LEU A 61 0.55 6.10 8.50
C LEU A 61 -0.90 5.61 8.39
N ALA A 62 -1.89 6.49 8.57
CA ALA A 62 -3.29 6.12 8.38
C ALA A 62 -3.60 5.73 6.92
N GLU A 63 -2.97 6.38 5.94
CA GLU A 63 -3.08 5.98 4.53
C GLU A 63 -2.52 4.58 4.29
N PHE A 64 -1.34 4.25 4.83
CA PHE A 64 -0.78 2.90 4.76
C PHE A 64 -1.71 1.85 5.35
N MET A 65 -2.30 2.12 6.52
CA MET A 65 -3.23 1.20 7.17
C MET A 65 -4.50 0.99 6.34
N ASN A 66 -5.09 2.07 5.82
CA ASN A 66 -6.27 2.00 4.96
C ASN A 66 -5.99 1.20 3.67
N ALA A 67 -4.82 1.42 3.08
CA ALA A 67 -4.37 0.70 1.90
C ALA A 67 -4.20 -0.79 2.17
N ASP A 68 -3.55 -1.18 3.28
CA ASP A 68 -3.38 -2.58 3.67
C ASP A 68 -4.72 -3.30 3.89
N GLU A 69 -5.65 -2.68 4.63
CA GLU A 69 -6.98 -3.26 4.87
C GLU A 69 -7.74 -3.51 3.56
N MET A 70 -7.77 -2.51 2.68
CA MET A 70 -8.41 -2.62 1.36
C MET A 70 -7.75 -3.74 0.53
N PHE A 71 -6.41 -3.76 0.49
CA PHE A 71 -5.67 -4.71 -0.34
C PHE A 71 -5.78 -6.14 0.20
N SER A 72 -5.86 -6.34 1.51
CA SER A 72 -6.14 -7.63 2.15
C SER A 72 -7.50 -8.20 1.75
N LEU A 73 -8.54 -7.35 1.68
CA LEU A 73 -9.86 -7.73 1.16
C LEU A 73 -9.79 -8.10 -0.32
N LEU A 74 -9.02 -7.36 -1.11
CA LEU A 74 -8.80 -7.66 -2.53
C LEU A 74 -8.12 -9.02 -2.72
N LYS A 75 -7.04 -9.31 -1.98
CA LYS A 75 -6.36 -10.62 -1.99
C LYS A 75 -7.33 -11.75 -1.65
N THR A 76 -8.20 -11.55 -0.67
CA THR A 76 -9.23 -12.52 -0.29
C THR A 76 -10.21 -12.79 -1.43
N LYS A 77 -10.71 -11.73 -2.10
CA LYS A 77 -11.60 -11.87 -3.26
C LYS A 77 -10.91 -12.59 -4.44
N MET A 78 -9.63 -12.33 -4.68
CA MET A 78 -8.86 -13.01 -5.73
C MET A 78 -8.67 -14.51 -5.44
N LYS A 79 -8.37 -14.88 -4.19
CA LYS A 79 -8.30 -16.29 -3.77
C LYS A 79 -9.64 -17.00 -4.00
N LEU A 80 -10.76 -16.35 -3.69
CA LEU A 80 -12.10 -16.91 -3.93
C LEU A 80 -12.40 -17.06 -5.43
N LYS A 81 -11.99 -16.09 -6.25
CA LYS A 81 -12.13 -16.16 -7.72
C LYS A 81 -11.40 -17.37 -8.29
N LEU A 82 -10.16 -17.62 -7.86
CA LEU A 82 -9.37 -18.77 -8.33
C LEU A 82 -10.00 -20.11 -7.95
N ARG A 83 -10.54 -20.24 -6.73
CA ARG A 83 -11.23 -21.47 -6.29
C ARG A 83 -12.45 -21.80 -7.16
N LYS A 84 -13.26 -20.79 -7.50
CA LYS A 84 -14.44 -20.97 -8.37
C LYS A 84 -14.10 -21.32 -9.81
N GLN A 85 -12.89 -20.99 -10.27
CA GLN A 85 -12.44 -21.32 -11.63
C GLN A 85 -11.87 -22.74 -11.73
N SER A 86 -11.55 -23.36 -10.60
CA SER A 86 -11.07 -24.74 -10.51
C SER A 86 -12.18 -25.77 -10.24
N GLU A 87 -13.42 -25.31 -10.05
CA GLU A 87 -14.64 -26.13 -9.92
C GLU A 87 -15.34 -26.28 -11.28
#